data_AF-A0A183NJ95-F1
#
_entry.id   AF-A0A183NJ95-F1
#
_cell.length_a   1.000
_cell.length_b   1.000
_cell.length_c   1.000
_cell.angle_alpha   90.00
_cell.angle_beta   90.00
_cell.angle_gamma   90.00
#
_symmetry.space_group_name_H-M   'P 1'
#
loop_
_entity.id
_entity.type
_entity.pdbx_description
1 polymer ?
#
loop_
_entity_poly.entity_id
_entity_poly.type
_entity_poly.pdbx_seq_one_letter_code
_entity_poly.pdbx_strand_id
1 'polypeptide(L)'
;MVKVCVVGCLHGELDCVYADIAEAEQQGQFKTDLVLCCGDFQAVRNPSDLTTMSVPSKYYRMGDFWRYYAEESRAPVLTLFVGGNHEASGYLQELPYGGWVAPNIWYMGKFIFNW
;
A
#
# COMPACT_ATOMS: atom_id res chain seq x y z
N MET A 1 -15.12 -12.03 15.95
CA MET A 1 -14.95 -12.50 14.55
C MET A 1 -14.05 -11.51 13.87
N VAL A 2 -12.98 -11.97 13.22
CA VAL A 2 -12.02 -11.10 12.52
C VAL A 2 -12.68 -10.52 11.27
N LYS A 3 -12.52 -9.21 11.03
CA LYS A 3 -13.03 -8.51 9.85
C LYS A 3 -11.87 -7.95 9.03
N VAL A 4 -11.80 -8.38 7.78
CA VAL A 4 -10.72 -8.01 6.84
C VAL A 4 -11.29 -7.18 5.70
N CYS A 5 -10.73 -5.99 5.49
CA CYS A 5 -10.96 -5.20 4.29
C CYS A 5 -10.01 -5.70 3.19
N VAL A 6 -10.55 -6.06 2.03
CA VAL A 6 -9.76 -6.51 0.88
C VAL A 6 -9.81 -5.45 -0.20
N VAL A 7 -8.64 -4.96 -0.59
CA VAL A 7 -8.45 -3.93 -1.62
C VAL A 7 -7.78 -4.59 -2.83
N GLY A 8 -8.30 -4.29 -4.02
CA GLY A 8 -7.67 -4.70 -5.29
C GLY A 8 -6.40 -3.89 -5.59
N CYS A 9 -6.38 -3.23 -6.75
CA CYS A 9 -5.33 -2.27 -7.10
C CYS A 9 -5.55 -0.95 -6.36
N LEU A 10 -4.59 -0.53 -5.55
CA LEU A 10 -4.70 0.70 -4.73
C LEU A 10 -4.41 1.97 -5.52
N HIS A 11 -3.47 1.92 -6.47
CA HIS A 11 -2.99 3.06 -7.25
C HIS A 11 -2.49 4.26 -6.41
N GLY A 12 -1.99 3.99 -5.19
CA GLY A 12 -1.43 5.00 -4.29
C GLY A 12 -2.46 5.86 -3.54
N GLU A 13 -3.76 5.55 -3.65
CA GLU A 13 -4.88 6.27 -3.01
C GLU A 13 -5.17 5.72 -1.60
N LEU A 14 -4.15 5.71 -0.75
CA LEU A 14 -4.21 5.09 0.58
C LEU A 14 -5.17 5.85 1.52
N ASP A 15 -5.25 7.18 1.39
CA ASP A 15 -6.12 8.01 2.21
C ASP A 15 -7.61 7.74 1.90
N CYS A 16 -7.94 7.54 0.62
CA CYS A 16 -9.28 7.19 0.17
C CYS A 16 -9.73 5.86 0.81
N VAL A 17 -8.89 4.83 0.78
CA VAL A 17 -9.19 3.53 1.40
C VAL A 17 -9.46 3.65 2.91
N TYR A 18 -8.64 4.40 3.63
CA TYR A 18 -8.86 4.56 5.07
C TYR A 18 -10.09 5.40 5.40
N ALA A 19 -10.43 6.39 4.57
CA ALA A 19 -11.68 7.13 4.68
C ALA A 19 -12.90 6.23 4.47
N ASP A 20 -12.88 5.39 3.42
CA ASP A 20 -13.96 4.44 3.12
C ASP A 20 -14.13 3.41 4.26
N ILE A 21 -13.02 2.92 4.82
CA ILE A 21 -13.05 2.02 5.99
C ILE A 21 -13.69 2.73 7.18
N ALA A 22 -13.30 3.96 7.49
CA ALA A 22 -13.86 4.71 8.61
C ALA A 22 -15.38 4.93 8.46
N GLU A 23 -15.83 5.25 7.24
CA GLU A 23 -17.26 5.40 6.94
C GLU A 23 -18.01 4.07 7.12
N ALA A 24 -17.48 2.97 6.57
CA ALA A 24 -18.09 1.65 6.68
C ALA A 24 -18.17 1.17 8.14
N GLU A 25 -17.14 1.40 8.94
CA GLU A 25 -17.12 1.09 10.37
C GLU A 25 -18.20 1.86 11.14
N GLN A 26 -18.37 3.15 10.84
CA GLN A 26 -19.36 4.01 11.46
C GLN A 26 -20.79 3.56 11.12
N GLN A 27 -21.06 3.25 9.86
CA GLN A 27 -22.38 2.82 9.40
C GLN A 27 -22.74 1.41 9.90
N GLY A 28 -21.78 0.49 9.85
CA GLY A 28 -22.01 -0.93 10.14
C GLY A 28 -21.79 -1.33 11.60
N GLN A 29 -21.44 -0.38 12.48
CA GLN A 29 -21.13 -0.63 13.89
C GLN A 29 -20.13 -1.78 14.07
N PHE A 30 -19.05 -1.74 13.28
CA PHE A 30 -17.99 -2.74 13.36
C PHE A 30 -16.61 -2.12 13.32
N LYS A 31 -15.59 -2.96 13.56
CA LYS A 31 -14.18 -2.60 13.40
C LYS A 31 -13.50 -3.52 12.41
N THR A 32 -12.60 -2.94 11.63
CA THR A 32 -11.75 -3.60 10.66
C THR A 32 -10.44 -3.93 11.36
N ASP A 33 -10.09 -5.20 11.40
CA ASP A 33 -8.90 -5.68 12.10
C ASP A 33 -7.66 -5.66 11.18
N LEU A 34 -7.88 -5.74 9.86
CA LEU A 34 -6.82 -5.89 8.87
C LEU A 34 -7.26 -5.33 7.51
N VAL A 35 -6.33 -4.68 6.81
CA VAL A 35 -6.43 -4.39 5.37
C VAL A 35 -5.48 -5.32 4.62
N LEU A 36 -5.98 -5.97 3.56
CA LEU A 36 -5.19 -6.75 2.63
C LEU A 36 -5.28 -6.10 1.24
N CYS A 37 -4.18 -5.51 0.78
CA CYS A 37 -4.07 -4.94 -0.55
C CYS A 37 -3.40 -5.95 -1.52
N CYS A 38 -4.10 -6.24 -2.61
CA CYS A 38 -3.73 -7.31 -3.54
C CYS A 38 -2.79 -6.88 -4.67
N GLY A 39 -2.33 -5.62 -4.69
CA GLY A 39 -1.36 -5.15 -5.68
C GLY A 39 -1.49 -3.65 -5.98
N ASP A 40 -0.59 -3.18 -6.82
CA ASP A 40 -0.45 -1.78 -7.24
C ASP A 40 -0.56 -0.81 -6.05
N PHE A 41 0.14 -1.15 -4.96
CA PHE A 41 0.16 -0.37 -3.74
C PHE A 41 0.83 0.99 -3.96
N GLN A 42 1.86 1.02 -4.81
CA GLN A 42 2.63 2.21 -5.15
C GLN A 42 3.31 2.84 -3.92
N ALA A 43 4.19 2.07 -3.25
CA ALA A 43 4.98 2.51 -2.10
C ALA A 43 6.07 3.55 -2.46
N VAL A 44 5.70 4.67 -3.08
CA VAL A 44 6.60 5.72 -3.55
C VAL A 44 7.00 6.61 -2.36
N ARG A 45 8.28 6.61 -1.97
CA ARG A 45 8.81 7.40 -0.85
C ARG A 45 9.15 8.82 -1.28
N ASN A 46 9.68 8.96 -2.48
CA ASN A 46 10.16 10.22 -3.04
C ASN A 46 10.15 10.17 -4.59
N PRO A 47 10.37 11.30 -5.30
CA PRO A 47 10.28 11.34 -6.75
C PRO A 47 11.23 10.40 -7.51
N SER A 48 12.34 9.95 -6.90
CA SER A 48 13.24 9.01 -7.56
C SER A 48 12.63 7.62 -7.71
N ASP A 49 11.76 7.20 -6.78
CA ASP A 49 11.09 5.90 -6.84
C ASP A 49 10.16 5.80 -8.06
N LEU A 50 9.59 6.93 -8.52
CA LEU A 50 8.75 7.01 -9.73
C LEU A 50 9.48 6.52 -10.98
N THR A 51 10.79 6.76 -11.06
CA THR A 51 11.61 6.35 -12.21
C THR A 51 11.78 4.83 -12.31
N THR A 52 11.51 4.12 -11.22
CA THR A 52 11.57 2.65 -11.14
C THR A 52 10.21 1.98 -11.39
N MET A 53 9.14 2.77 -11.52
CA MET A 53 7.81 2.26 -11.83
C MET A 53 7.68 1.92 -13.31
N SER A 54 7.01 0.81 -13.61
CA SER A 54 6.65 0.43 -14.98
C SER A 54 5.43 1.24 -15.49
N VAL A 55 5.51 2.57 -15.43
CA VAL A 55 4.45 3.52 -15.82
C VAL A 55 5.04 4.61 -16.72
N PRO A 56 4.38 5.02 -17.82
CA PRO A 56 4.84 6.15 -18.62
C PRO A 56 4.95 7.44 -17.78
N SER A 57 6.02 8.21 -17.98
CA SER A 57 6.33 9.41 -17.16
C SER A 57 5.20 10.45 -17.08
N LYS A 58 4.39 10.58 -18.13
CA LYS A 58 3.20 11.46 -18.16
C LYS A 58 2.11 11.08 -17.15
N TYR A 59 2.16 9.89 -16.57
CA TYR A 59 1.22 9.40 -15.56
C TYR A 59 1.84 9.27 -14.16
N TYR A 60 3.07 9.75 -13.96
CA TYR A 60 3.70 9.74 -12.65
C TYR A 60 2.88 10.52 -11.62
N ARG A 61 2.64 9.87 -10.49
CA ARG A 61 1.97 10.43 -9.32
C ARG A 61 2.64 9.90 -8.08
N MET A 62 2.92 10.79 -7.13
CA MET A 62 3.49 10.42 -5.83
C MET A 62 2.52 9.57 -4.98
N GLY A 63 1.21 9.75 -5.18
CA GLY A 63 0.20 9.17 -4.30
C GLY A 63 0.35 9.66 -2.86
N ASP A 64 -0.15 8.87 -1.92
CA ASP A 64 -0.22 9.24 -0.51
C ASP A 64 0.90 8.64 0.33
N PHE A 65 1.49 7.52 -0.12
CA PHE A 65 2.36 6.69 0.70
C PHE A 65 3.57 7.43 1.30
N TRP A 66 4.14 8.40 0.59
CA TRP A 66 5.28 9.17 1.07
C TRP A 66 5.03 9.85 2.44
N ARG A 67 3.78 10.27 2.74
CA ARG A 67 3.40 10.83 4.05
C ARG A 67 3.46 9.79 5.17
N TYR A 68 3.10 8.54 4.86
CA TYR A 68 3.18 7.42 5.79
C TYR A 68 4.63 7.00 6.02
N TYR A 69 5.45 7.02 4.96
CA TYR A 69 6.88 6.75 5.05
C TYR A 69 7.62 7.82 5.89
N ALA A 70 7.25 9.10 5.72
CA ALA A 70 7.79 10.21 6.50
C ALA A 70 7.21 10.33 7.92
N GLU A 71 6.28 9.45 8.30
CA GLU A 71 5.55 9.47 9.57
C GLU A 71 4.72 10.75 9.82
N GLU A 72 4.37 11.49 8.77
CA GLU A 72 3.39 12.59 8.83
C GLU A 72 1.97 12.05 9.00
N SER A 73 1.72 10.84 8.48
CA SER A 73 0.48 10.08 8.65
C SER A 73 0.78 8.69 9.19
N ARG A 74 -0.18 8.10 9.91
CA ARG A 74 -0.08 6.72 10.43
C ARG A 74 -1.27 5.91 9.96
N ALA A 75 -1.02 4.72 9.43
CA ALA A 75 -2.10 3.82 9.00
C ALA A 75 -2.97 3.43 10.22
N PRO A 76 -4.29 3.68 10.18
CA PRO A 76 -5.19 3.45 11.31
C PRO A 76 -5.48 1.97 11.55
N VAL A 77 -5.30 1.14 10.53
CA VAL A 77 -5.51 -0.32 10.55
C VAL A 77 -4.23 -0.99 10.05
N LEU A 78 -3.90 -2.18 10.56
CA LEU A 78 -2.77 -2.95 10.05
C LEU A 78 -3.01 -3.24 8.56
N THR A 79 -2.10 -2.81 7.71
CA THR A 79 -2.20 -2.96 6.26
C THR A 79 -1.11 -3.89 5.76
N LEU A 80 -1.51 -5.03 5.22
CA LEU A 80 -0.64 -5.96 4.51
C LEU A 80 -0.83 -5.76 3.01
N PHE A 81 0.26 -5.83 2.24
CA PHE A 81 0.16 -5.80 0.80
C PHE A 81 1.15 -6.72 0.10
N VAL A 82 0.77 -7.13 -1.11
CA VAL A 82 1.65 -7.75 -2.11
C VAL A 82 1.90 -6.77 -3.25
N GLY A 83 2.99 -6.95 -3.99
CA GLY A 83 3.32 -6.07 -5.12
C GLY A 83 2.49 -6.39 -6.36
N GLY A 84 2.10 -5.38 -7.12
CA GLY A 84 1.55 -5.48 -8.47
C GLY A 84 2.56 -5.18 -9.58
N ASN A 85 2.07 -4.69 -10.72
CA ASN A 85 2.89 -4.31 -11.88
C ASN A 85 3.25 -2.81 -11.89
N HIS A 86 2.52 -1.97 -11.16
CA HIS A 86 2.82 -0.55 -11.01
C HIS A 86 3.33 -0.25 -9.61
N GLU A 87 4.55 -0.70 -9.32
CA GLU A 87 5.16 -0.52 -8.00
C GLU A 87 6.42 0.34 -8.06
N ALA A 88 6.74 0.97 -6.93
CA ALA A 88 8.07 1.50 -6.61
C ALA A 88 9.07 0.33 -6.51
N SER A 89 9.35 -0.30 -7.66
CA SER A 89 9.98 -1.61 -7.74
C SER A 89 11.42 -1.59 -7.26
N GLY A 90 12.11 -0.46 -7.39
CA GLY A 90 13.43 -0.26 -6.80
C GLY A 90 13.38 -0.41 -5.28
N TYR A 91 12.43 0.25 -4.62
CA TYR A 91 12.26 0.16 -3.17
C TYR A 91 11.85 -1.25 -2.72
N LEU A 92 10.83 -1.84 -3.34
CA LEU A 92 10.36 -3.17 -2.92
C LEU A 92 11.42 -4.27 -3.12
N GLN A 93 12.36 -4.09 -4.05
CA GLN A 93 13.51 -5.00 -4.21
C GLN A 93 14.49 -4.94 -3.04
N GLU A 94 14.53 -3.86 -2.26
CA GLU A 94 15.30 -3.78 -1.01
C GLU A 94 14.71 -4.72 0.08
N LEU A 95 13.45 -5.14 -0.07
CA LEU A 95 12.68 -5.93 0.90
C LEU A 95 12.21 -7.29 0.31
N PRO A 96 13.11 -8.14 -0.20
CA PRO A 96 12.72 -9.35 -0.95
C PRO A 96 11.94 -10.38 -0.10
N TYR A 97 12.21 -10.42 1.21
CA TYR A 97 11.53 -11.32 2.17
C TYR A 97 10.40 -10.63 2.94
N GLY A 98 9.99 -9.44 2.49
CA GLY A 98 9.02 -8.61 3.17
C GLY A 98 9.65 -7.70 4.22
N GLY A 99 8.85 -6.76 4.72
CA GLY A 99 9.30 -5.77 5.68
C GLY A 99 8.27 -4.69 5.98
N TRP A 100 8.48 -4.01 7.10
CA TRP A 100 7.73 -2.79 7.42
C TRP A 100 8.19 -1.69 6.46
N VAL A 101 7.26 -1.18 5.66
CA VAL A 101 7.53 -0.04 4.76
C VAL A 101 7.17 1.29 5.40
N ALA A 102 6.28 1.26 6.40
CA ALA A 102 5.91 2.36 7.26
C ALA A 102 5.28 1.79 8.55
N PRO A 103 5.10 2.58 9.62
CA PRO A 103 4.39 2.14 10.81
C PRO A 103 2.99 1.58 10.45
N ASN A 104 2.73 0.33 10.86
CA ASN A 104 1.47 -0.38 10.62
C ASN A 104 1.20 -0.77 9.15
N ILE A 105 2.21 -0.71 8.27
CA ILE A 105 2.13 -1.14 6.87
C ILE A 105 3.25 -2.15 6.57
N TRP A 106 2.89 -3.38 6.21
CA TRP A 106 3.81 -4.48 5.98
C TRP A 106 3.72 -4.98 4.53
N TYR A 107 4.86 -4.97 3.85
CA TYR A 107 5.02 -5.63 2.56
C TYR A 107 5.29 -7.12 2.80
N MET A 108 4.52 -8.00 2.16
CA MET A 108 4.65 -9.46 2.32
C MET A 108 5.89 -10.06 1.64
N GLY A 109 6.63 -9.25 0.87
CA GLY A 109 7.82 -9.70 0.16
C GLY A 109 7.55 -10.12 -1.26
N LYS A 110 8.63 -10.41 -1.98
CA LYS A 110 8.56 -10.86 -3.37
C LYS A 110 8.17 -12.32 -3.40
N PHE A 111 7.03 -12.62 -4.01
CA PHE A 111 6.69 -13.98 -4.38
C PHE A 111 7.23 -14.25 -5.80
N ILE A 112 8.20 -15.17 -5.92
CA ILE A 112 8.70 -15.61 -7.23
C ILE A 112 7.71 -16.62 -7.79
N PHE A 113 6.92 -16.21 -8.79
CA PHE A 113 6.39 -17.14 -9.77
C PHE A 113 7.45 -17.30 -10.88
N ASN A 114 8.12 -18.45 -10.90
CA ASN A 114 8.80 -18.90 -12.12
C ASN A 114 7.70 -19.36 -13.10
N TRP A 115 7.31 -18.48 -14.01
CA TRP A 115 6.68 -18.90 -15.28
C TRP A 115 7.78 -19.08 -16.32
#